data_AF-A0A7V3ERF1-F1
#
_entry.id   AF-A0A7V3ERF1-F1
#
_cell.length_a   1.000
_cell.length_b   1.000
_cell.length_c   1.000
_cell.angle_alpha   90.00
_cell.angle_beta   90.00
_cell.angle_gamma   90.00
#
_symmetry.space_group_name_H-M   'P 1'
#
loop_
_entity.id
_entity.type
_entity.pdbx_description
1 polymer ?
#
loop_
_entity_poly.entity_id
_entity_poly.type
_entity_poly.pdbx_seq_one_letter_code
_entity_poly.pdbx_strand_id
1 'polypeptide(L)'
;IPDPAQRRAAYEHFRSELHAVLKRYPTTSLRGAVFHAVAVSYQEEGNYSRAVEYFSRAAADPELAATATLQMARLYEYRLANRRRAVELYEKYLAANLAVDPFSCENIVLKVFELRQELGQHDRAARFMTDYLTRNPDMPLAGEYWLKLAELYKNRYQFLKEQEIYRHVAQRYREPGIGDRALYAIGFQALTNQNFERAAEVFAQLEREYPKSAYLPNIARAREFMQRMARRRVR
;
A
#
# COMPACT_ATOMS: atom_id res chain seq x y z
N ILE A 1 -29.74 -12.87 21.06
CA ILE A 1 -29.47 -12.29 19.72
C ILE A 1 -30.83 -12.20 19.02
N PRO A 2 -31.31 -11.01 18.63
CA PRO A 2 -32.61 -10.88 17.98
C PRO A 2 -32.66 -11.63 16.65
N ASP A 3 -33.83 -12.19 16.34
CA ASP A 3 -34.10 -12.92 15.10
C ASP A 3 -33.79 -12.04 13.87
N PRO A 4 -33.15 -12.56 12.80
CA PRO A 4 -32.98 -11.87 11.53
C PRO A 4 -34.16 -10.99 11.07
N ALA A 5 -35.41 -11.45 11.21
CA ALA A 5 -36.58 -10.66 10.80
C ALA A 5 -36.78 -9.42 11.70
N GLN A 6 -36.61 -9.57 13.02
CA GLN A 6 -36.70 -8.46 13.96
C GLN A 6 -35.59 -7.42 13.73
N ARG A 7 -34.37 -7.86 13.40
CA ARG A 7 -33.27 -6.96 13.05
C ARG A 7 -33.56 -6.18 11.77
N ARG A 8 -34.12 -6.84 10.75
CA ARG A 8 -34.51 -6.18 9.50
C ARG A 8 -35.58 -5.12 9.73
N ALA A 9 -36.63 -5.45 10.49
CA ALA A 9 -37.69 -4.51 10.83
C ALA A 9 -37.15 -3.29 11.60
N ALA A 10 -36.20 -3.49 12.53
CA ALA A 10 -35.55 -2.39 13.24
C ALA A 10 -34.76 -1.46 12.28
N TYR A 11 -34.02 -2.02 11.31
CA TYR A 11 -33.33 -1.22 10.30
C TYR A 11 -34.30 -0.46 9.38
N GLU A 12 -35.40 -1.10 8.96
CA GLU A 12 -36.44 -0.45 8.15
C GLU A 12 -37.10 0.71 8.90
N HIS A 13 -37.45 0.50 10.16
CA HIS A 13 -38.02 1.53 11.01
C HIS A 13 -37.05 2.71 11.20
N PHE A 14 -35.79 2.43 11.58
CA PHE A 14 -34.74 3.44 11.73
C PHE A 14 -34.57 4.29 10.46
N ARG A 15 -34.49 3.64 9.29
CA ARG A 15 -34.36 4.35 8.01
C ARG A 15 -35.61 5.17 7.69
N SER A 16 -36.80 4.70 8.03
CA SER A 16 -38.05 5.45 7.83
C SER A 16 -38.06 6.75 8.63
N GLU A 17 -37.66 6.71 9.89
CA GLU A 17 -37.54 7.90 10.74
C GLU A 17 -36.54 8.91 10.17
N LEU A 18 -35.37 8.44 9.73
CA LEU A 18 -34.36 9.26 9.08
C LEU A 18 -34.87 9.93 7.79
N HIS A 19 -35.64 9.22 6.96
CA HIS A 19 -36.26 9.82 5.77
C HIS A 19 -37.35 10.84 6.13
N ALA A 20 -38.09 10.62 7.23
CA ALA A 20 -39.06 11.58 7.72
C ALA A 20 -38.41 12.91 8.13
N VAL A 21 -37.19 12.87 8.68
CA VAL A 21 -36.39 14.09 8.95
C VAL A 21 -36.14 14.87 7.66
N LEU A 22 -35.72 14.20 6.59
CA LEU A 22 -35.47 14.86 5.29
C LEU A 22 -36.74 15.42 4.66
N LYS A 23 -37.88 14.73 4.83
CA LYS A 23 -39.17 15.21 4.32
C LYS A 23 -39.67 16.43 5.09
N ARG A 24 -39.51 16.43 6.41
CA ARG A 24 -39.95 17.51 7.30
C ARG A 24 -39.04 18.74 7.23
N TYR A 25 -37.74 18.51 7.03
CA TYR A 25 -36.72 19.57 6.93
C TYR A 25 -35.92 19.43 5.63
N PRO A 26 -36.52 19.78 4.47
CA PRO A 26 -35.89 19.55 3.18
C PRO A 26 -34.52 20.21 3.03
N THR A 27 -34.30 21.38 3.63
CA THR A 27 -33.05 22.16 3.50
C THR A 27 -32.08 21.99 4.67
N THR A 28 -32.21 20.91 5.45
CA THR A 28 -31.34 20.65 6.62
C THR A 28 -29.87 20.46 6.22
N SER A 29 -28.95 21.02 7.02
CA SER A 29 -27.51 20.77 6.91
C SER A 29 -27.16 19.31 7.26
N LEU A 30 -28.03 18.62 8.01
CA LEU A 30 -27.82 17.22 8.39
C LEU A 30 -28.05 16.23 7.25
N ARG A 31 -28.39 16.69 6.04
CA ARG A 31 -28.75 15.81 4.93
C ARG A 31 -27.66 14.78 4.62
N GLY A 32 -26.39 15.20 4.58
CA GLY A 32 -25.27 14.30 4.38
C GLY A 32 -25.18 13.24 5.49
N ALA A 33 -25.27 13.68 6.75
CA ALA A 33 -25.20 12.79 7.92
C ALA A 33 -26.35 11.78 7.94
N VAL A 34 -27.55 12.20 7.55
CA VAL A 34 -28.72 11.30 7.42
C VAL A 34 -28.46 10.25 6.34
N PHE A 35 -27.97 10.65 5.16
CA PHE A 35 -27.64 9.67 4.11
C PHE A 35 -26.53 8.71 4.54
N HIS A 36 -25.53 9.21 5.27
CA HIS A 36 -24.46 8.38 5.83
C HIS A 36 -25.02 7.34 6.82
N ALA A 37 -25.88 7.76 7.76
CA ALA A 37 -26.52 6.86 8.71
C ALA A 37 -27.41 5.81 8.03
N VAL A 38 -28.17 6.20 6.99
CA VAL A 38 -28.94 5.24 6.17
C VAL A 38 -28.02 4.24 5.46
N ALA A 39 -26.89 4.71 4.92
CA ALA A 39 -25.91 3.85 4.26
C ALA A 39 -25.30 2.81 5.22
N VAL A 40 -24.90 3.24 6.42
CA VAL A 40 -24.41 2.37 7.48
C VAL A 40 -25.48 1.35 7.87
N SER A 41 -26.74 1.75 8.04
CA SER A 41 -27.84 0.82 8.31
C SER A 41 -27.99 -0.26 7.22
N TYR A 42 -27.90 0.11 5.94
CA TYR A 42 -27.93 -0.88 4.86
C TYR A 42 -26.69 -1.78 4.83
N GLN A 43 -25.52 -1.25 5.19
CA GLN A 43 -24.30 -2.04 5.30
C GLN A 43 -24.42 -3.11 6.41
N GLU A 44 -24.92 -2.73 7.59
CA GLU A 44 -25.11 -3.66 8.72
C GLU A 44 -26.21 -4.70 8.46
N GLU A 45 -27.18 -4.38 7.59
CA GLU A 45 -28.15 -5.35 7.06
C GLU A 45 -27.53 -6.31 6.02
N GLY A 46 -26.37 -5.96 5.45
CA GLY A 46 -25.74 -6.70 4.35
C GLY A 46 -26.23 -6.30 2.96
N ASN A 47 -27.08 -5.27 2.85
CA ASN A 47 -27.52 -4.72 1.57
C ASN A 47 -26.51 -3.71 1.02
N TYR A 48 -25.37 -4.22 0.55
CA TYR A 48 -24.24 -3.39 0.12
C TYR A 48 -24.55 -2.52 -1.10
N SER A 49 -25.46 -2.94 -1.98
CA SER A 49 -25.86 -2.13 -3.15
C SER A 49 -26.52 -0.82 -2.70
N ARG A 50 -27.49 -0.91 -1.76
CA ARG A 50 -28.12 0.28 -1.18
C ARG A 50 -27.16 1.08 -0.31
N ALA A 51 -26.29 0.42 0.44
CA ALA A 51 -25.26 1.11 1.22
C ALA A 51 -24.39 2.01 0.33
N VAL A 52 -23.89 1.49 -0.80
CA VAL A 52 -23.10 2.27 -1.77
C VAL A 52 -23.90 3.43 -2.36
N GLU A 53 -25.17 3.24 -2.69
CA GLU A 53 -26.03 4.32 -3.20
C GLU A 53 -26.15 5.47 -2.18
N TYR A 54 -26.42 5.16 -0.92
CA TYR A 54 -26.57 6.19 0.12
C TYR A 54 -25.24 6.81 0.54
N PHE A 55 -24.14 6.06 0.56
CA PHE A 55 -22.82 6.65 0.74
C PHE A 55 -22.48 7.61 -0.40
N SER A 56 -22.85 7.29 -1.65
CA SER A 56 -22.67 8.21 -2.77
C SER A 56 -23.46 9.50 -2.60
N ARG A 57 -24.66 9.46 -1.99
CA ARG A 57 -25.45 10.65 -1.66
C ARG A 57 -24.84 11.43 -0.50
N ALA A 58 -24.33 10.73 0.52
CA ALA A 58 -23.61 11.35 1.63
C ALA A 58 -22.33 12.05 1.14
N ALA A 59 -21.63 11.48 0.14
CA ALA A 59 -20.41 12.05 -0.41
C ALA A 59 -20.62 13.35 -1.21
N ALA A 60 -21.86 13.77 -1.44
CA ALA A 60 -22.18 15.09 -1.99
C ALA A 60 -22.03 16.21 -0.95
N ASP A 61 -22.03 15.86 0.35
CA ASP A 61 -21.69 16.75 1.44
C ASP A 61 -20.16 16.83 1.59
N PRO A 62 -19.53 18.02 1.43
CA PRO A 62 -18.08 18.15 1.54
C PRO A 62 -17.50 17.63 2.85
N GLU A 63 -18.21 17.77 3.97
CA GLU A 63 -17.73 17.31 5.28
C GLU A 63 -17.68 15.78 5.39
N LEU A 64 -18.50 15.09 4.59
CA LEU A 64 -18.59 13.62 4.59
C LEU A 64 -17.96 12.97 3.36
N ALA A 65 -17.55 13.75 2.36
CA ALA A 65 -17.03 13.26 1.09
C ALA A 65 -15.89 12.26 1.26
N ALA A 66 -14.89 12.57 2.12
CA ALA A 66 -13.77 11.69 2.38
C ALA A 66 -14.21 10.38 3.06
N THR A 67 -14.96 10.49 4.17
CA THR A 67 -15.44 9.34 4.96
C THR A 67 -16.32 8.40 4.13
N ALA A 68 -17.31 8.95 3.42
CA ALA A 68 -18.22 8.18 2.59
C ALA A 68 -17.48 7.52 1.41
N THR A 69 -16.53 8.22 0.77
CA THR A 69 -15.70 7.64 -0.31
C THR A 69 -14.87 6.47 0.20
N LEU A 70 -14.25 6.60 1.38
CA LEU A 70 -13.45 5.55 1.98
C LEU A 70 -14.30 4.32 2.36
N GLN A 71 -15.50 4.53 2.90
CA GLN A 71 -16.43 3.44 3.22
C GLN A 71 -16.91 2.72 1.97
N MET A 72 -17.22 3.44 0.89
CA MET A 72 -17.55 2.83 -0.41
C MET A 72 -16.39 1.99 -0.94
N ALA A 73 -15.14 2.50 -0.87
CA ALA A 73 -13.96 1.77 -1.31
C ALA A 73 -13.82 0.43 -0.59
N ARG A 74 -13.97 0.43 0.74
CA ARG A 74 -13.94 -0.77 1.59
C ARG A 74 -15.07 -1.74 1.29
N LEU A 75 -16.28 -1.25 1.03
CA LEU A 75 -17.40 -2.10 0.60
C LEU A 75 -17.10 -2.79 -0.73
N TYR A 76 -16.55 -2.05 -1.69
CA TYR A 76 -16.16 -2.64 -2.98
C TYR A 76 -15.04 -3.67 -2.84
N GLU A 77 -14.06 -3.43 -1.98
CA GLU A 77 -12.97 -4.38 -1.72
C GLU A 77 -13.48 -5.65 -1.04
N TYR A 78 -14.11 -5.52 0.13
CA TYR A 78 -14.33 -6.66 1.03
C TYR A 78 -15.68 -7.36 0.86
N ARG A 79 -16.69 -6.66 0.34
CA ARG A 79 -18.07 -7.18 0.28
C ARG A 79 -18.56 -7.44 -1.13
N LEU A 80 -18.16 -6.59 -2.09
CA LEU A 80 -18.58 -6.71 -3.49
C LEU A 80 -17.50 -7.32 -4.39
N ALA A 81 -16.30 -7.57 -3.86
CA ALA A 81 -15.15 -8.13 -4.59
C ALA A 81 -14.82 -7.40 -5.92
N ASN A 82 -15.11 -6.10 -5.99
CA ASN A 82 -14.87 -5.28 -7.17
C ASN A 82 -13.63 -4.41 -6.96
N ARG A 83 -12.46 -5.04 -7.15
CA ARG A 83 -11.14 -4.42 -6.96
C ARG A 83 -10.95 -3.16 -7.81
N ARG A 84 -11.51 -3.13 -9.03
CA ARG A 84 -11.42 -1.97 -9.93
C ARG A 84 -12.15 -0.75 -9.32
N ARG A 85 -13.36 -0.93 -8.81
CA ARG A 85 -14.09 0.15 -8.15
C ARG A 85 -13.44 0.54 -6.82
N ALA A 86 -12.93 -0.42 -6.07
CA ALA A 86 -12.23 -0.15 -4.82
C ALA A 86 -11.02 0.76 -5.05
N VAL A 87 -10.14 0.44 -6.02
CA VAL A 87 -8.96 1.25 -6.29
C VAL A 87 -9.32 2.66 -6.80
N GLU A 88 -10.33 2.80 -7.66
CA GLU A 88 -10.81 4.12 -8.12
C GLU A 88 -11.23 5.02 -6.95
N LEU A 89 -11.93 4.45 -5.96
CA LEU A 89 -12.40 5.20 -4.79
C LEU A 89 -11.29 5.47 -3.77
N TYR A 90 -10.37 4.53 -3.56
CA TYR A 90 -9.18 4.79 -2.74
C TYR A 90 -8.33 5.91 -3.34
N GLU A 91 -8.15 5.93 -4.66
CA GLU A 91 -7.41 7.01 -5.33
C GLU A 91 -8.12 8.35 -5.25
N LYS A 92 -9.46 8.35 -5.37
CA LYS A 92 -10.25 9.56 -5.11
C LYS A 92 -10.08 10.06 -3.67
N TYR A 93 -10.08 9.15 -2.69
CA TYR A 93 -9.82 9.50 -1.30
C TYR A 93 -8.42 10.10 -1.12
N LEU A 94 -7.39 9.46 -1.68
CA LEU A 94 -6.02 9.95 -1.59
C LEU A 94 -5.83 11.30 -2.27
N ALA A 95 -6.46 11.53 -3.43
CA ALA A 95 -6.37 12.81 -4.12
C ALA A 95 -6.85 14.00 -3.26
N ALA A 96 -7.79 13.76 -2.34
CA ALA A 96 -8.31 14.79 -1.44
C ALA A 96 -7.54 14.91 -0.10
N ASN A 97 -6.93 13.82 0.39
CA ASN A 97 -6.41 13.76 1.77
C ASN A 97 -4.88 13.65 1.86
N LEU A 98 -4.21 13.17 0.81
CA LEU A 98 -2.78 12.86 0.87
C LEU A 98 -1.90 14.10 1.13
N ALA A 99 -2.29 15.27 0.61
CA ALA A 99 -1.56 16.52 0.84
C ALA A 99 -1.83 17.14 2.22
N VAL A 100 -2.93 16.75 2.87
CA VAL A 100 -3.33 17.27 4.18
C VAL A 100 -2.71 16.44 5.30
N ASP A 101 -2.81 15.11 5.17
CA ASP A 101 -2.27 14.16 6.15
C ASP A 101 -1.76 12.89 5.44
N PRO A 102 -0.49 12.91 4.98
CA PRO A 102 0.13 11.77 4.33
C PRO A 102 0.23 10.53 5.22
N PHE A 103 0.37 10.72 6.53
CA PHE A 103 0.57 9.64 7.51
C PHE A 103 -0.70 8.83 7.70
N SER A 104 -1.85 9.49 7.89
CA SER A 104 -3.15 8.80 7.97
C SER A 104 -3.54 8.07 6.68
N CYS A 105 -2.91 8.42 5.56
CA CYS A 105 -3.15 7.79 4.26
C CYS A 105 -2.28 6.55 3.99
N GLU A 106 -1.27 6.26 4.81
CA GLU A 106 -0.29 5.17 4.63
C GLU A 106 -0.94 3.85 4.19
N ASN A 107 -1.88 3.36 5.00
CA ASN A 107 -2.53 2.07 4.77
C ASN A 107 -3.31 2.04 3.45
N ILE A 108 -3.84 3.19 3.04
CA ILE A 108 -4.60 3.32 1.78
C ILE A 108 -3.66 3.37 0.58
N VAL A 109 -2.50 4.02 0.72
CA VAL A 109 -1.44 3.99 -0.32
C VAL A 109 -0.98 2.56 -0.56
N LEU A 110 -0.66 1.81 0.51
CA LEU A 110 -0.27 0.42 0.39
C LEU A 110 -1.38 -0.41 -0.27
N LYS A 111 -2.64 -0.17 0.11
CA LYS A 111 -3.79 -0.84 -0.49
C LYS A 111 -3.93 -0.57 -1.99
N VAL A 112 -3.77 0.68 -2.42
CA VAL A 112 -3.79 1.02 -3.86
C VAL A 112 -2.67 0.31 -4.60
N PHE A 113 -1.47 0.27 -4.04
CA PHE A 113 -0.33 -0.45 -4.63
C PHE A 113 -0.60 -1.95 -4.79
N GLU A 114 -1.15 -2.61 -3.77
CA GLU A 114 -1.55 -4.03 -3.82
C GLU A 114 -2.64 -4.28 -4.86
N LEU A 115 -3.75 -3.55 -4.79
CA LEU A 115 -4.88 -3.74 -5.70
C LEU A 115 -4.48 -3.50 -7.16
N ARG A 116 -3.61 -2.52 -7.44
CA ARG A 116 -3.10 -2.32 -8.80
C ARG A 116 -2.27 -3.50 -9.29
N GLN A 117 -1.46 -4.12 -8.43
CA GLN A 117 -0.71 -5.32 -8.79
C GLN A 117 -1.65 -6.51 -9.06
N GLU A 118 -2.68 -6.70 -8.22
CA GLU A 118 -3.69 -7.75 -8.43
C GLU A 118 -4.48 -7.57 -9.73
N LEU A 119 -4.66 -6.32 -10.17
CA LEU A 119 -5.28 -5.98 -11.46
C LEU A 119 -4.31 -6.08 -12.65
N GLY A 120 -3.06 -6.53 -12.44
CA GLY A 120 -2.02 -6.59 -13.48
C GLY A 120 -1.47 -5.23 -13.90
N GLN A 121 -1.83 -4.16 -13.21
CA GLN A 121 -1.45 -2.78 -13.52
C GLN A 121 -0.11 -2.41 -12.88
N HIS A 122 0.91 -3.26 -13.07
CA HIS A 122 2.21 -3.17 -12.39
C HIS A 122 2.91 -1.83 -12.62
N ASP A 123 2.94 -1.31 -13.84
CA ASP A 123 3.60 -0.03 -14.13
C ASP A 123 2.87 1.15 -13.46
N ARG A 124 1.54 1.07 -13.31
CA ARG A 124 0.76 2.08 -12.58
C ARG A 124 1.02 1.99 -11.09
N ALA A 125 1.07 0.77 -10.54
CA ALA A 125 1.41 0.54 -9.14
C ALA A 125 2.81 1.10 -8.82
N ALA A 126 3.78 0.78 -9.66
CA ALA A 126 5.16 1.21 -9.48
C ALA A 126 5.29 2.74 -9.52
N ARG A 127 4.74 3.40 -10.55
CA ARG A 127 4.75 4.88 -10.63
C ARG A 127 4.08 5.53 -9.43
N PHE A 128 2.90 5.04 -9.04
CA PHE A 128 2.17 5.56 -7.90
C PHE A 128 2.97 5.47 -6.59
N MET A 129 3.58 4.32 -6.31
CA MET A 129 4.40 4.14 -5.11
C MET A 129 5.69 4.98 -5.16
N THR A 130 6.36 5.07 -6.33
CA THR A 130 7.52 5.95 -6.50
C THR A 130 7.19 7.42 -6.24
N ASP A 131 6.08 7.92 -6.80
CA ASP A 131 5.65 9.31 -6.60
C ASP A 131 5.34 9.59 -5.12
N TYR A 132 4.70 8.64 -4.44
CA TYR A 132 4.40 8.74 -3.02
C TYR A 132 5.68 8.81 -2.17
N LEU A 133 6.61 7.88 -2.36
CA LEU A 133 7.86 7.81 -1.58
C LEU A 133 8.80 8.98 -1.87
N THR A 134 8.80 9.48 -3.09
CA THR A 134 9.62 10.65 -3.46
C THR A 134 9.12 11.92 -2.78
N ARG A 135 7.79 12.07 -2.62
CA ARG A 135 7.18 13.23 -1.96
C ARG A 135 7.17 13.11 -0.43
N ASN A 136 7.23 11.89 0.09
CA ASN A 136 7.16 11.59 1.53
C ASN A 136 8.35 10.73 1.96
N PRO A 137 9.61 11.20 1.79
CA PRO A 137 10.79 10.36 1.94
C PRO A 137 11.10 9.98 3.40
N ASP A 138 10.52 10.70 4.36
CA ASP A 138 10.71 10.54 5.82
C ASP A 138 9.52 9.83 6.50
N MET A 139 8.59 9.33 5.70
CA MET A 139 7.45 8.58 6.20
C MET A 139 7.91 7.29 6.92
N PRO A 140 7.28 6.92 8.04
CA PRO A 140 7.42 5.61 8.63
C PRO A 140 7.32 4.53 7.56
N LEU A 141 8.19 3.51 7.63
CA LEU A 141 8.23 2.39 6.70
C LEU A 141 8.57 2.75 5.23
N ALA A 142 9.00 3.97 4.91
CA ALA A 142 9.38 4.33 3.54
C ALA A 142 10.44 3.37 2.95
N GLY A 143 11.42 2.95 3.76
CA GLY A 143 12.40 1.93 3.37
C GLY A 143 11.76 0.57 3.02
N GLU A 144 10.76 0.12 3.79
CA GLU A 144 10.01 -1.11 3.49
C GLU A 144 9.22 -1.01 2.18
N TYR A 145 8.63 0.16 1.91
CA TYR A 145 7.87 0.39 0.68
C TYR A 145 8.77 0.46 -0.56
N TRP A 146 9.97 1.05 -0.44
CA TRP A 146 10.98 0.92 -1.48
C TRP A 146 11.35 -0.54 -1.72
N LEU A 147 11.52 -1.35 -0.67
CA LEU A 147 11.81 -2.79 -0.85
C LEU A 147 10.66 -3.55 -1.51
N LYS A 148 9.39 -3.25 -1.19
CA LYS A 148 8.22 -3.80 -1.89
C LYS A 148 8.22 -3.42 -3.37
N LEU A 149 8.61 -2.18 -3.69
CA LEU A 149 8.75 -1.73 -5.07
C LEU A 149 9.89 -2.45 -5.80
N ALA A 150 11.03 -2.68 -5.13
CA ALA A 150 12.13 -3.48 -5.68
C ALA A 150 11.68 -4.91 -5.98
N GLU A 151 10.91 -5.53 -5.08
CA GLU A 151 10.34 -6.86 -5.27
C GLU A 151 9.36 -6.93 -6.45
N LEU A 152 8.53 -5.92 -6.64
CA LEU A 152 7.68 -5.80 -7.83
C LEU A 152 8.53 -5.81 -9.11
N TYR A 153 9.60 -5.01 -9.18
CA TYR A 153 10.46 -4.99 -10.36
C TYR A 153 11.22 -6.30 -10.57
N LYS A 154 11.70 -6.93 -9.49
CA LYS A 154 12.36 -8.24 -9.51
C LYS A 154 11.44 -9.32 -10.09
N ASN A 155 10.21 -9.41 -9.59
CA ASN A 155 9.21 -10.39 -10.04
C ASN A 155 8.80 -10.19 -11.50
N ARG A 156 9.10 -9.01 -12.07
CA ARG A 156 8.88 -8.66 -13.47
C ARG A 156 10.17 -8.71 -14.31
N TYR A 157 11.26 -9.24 -13.76
CA TYR A 157 12.58 -9.31 -14.41
C TYR A 157 13.14 -7.94 -14.83
N GLN A 158 12.66 -6.85 -14.22
CA GLN A 158 13.12 -5.48 -14.47
C GLN A 158 14.31 -5.14 -13.55
N PHE A 159 15.40 -5.90 -13.70
CA PHE A 159 16.55 -5.86 -12.78
C PHE A 159 17.23 -4.48 -12.72
N LEU A 160 17.25 -3.71 -13.81
CA LEU A 160 17.86 -2.36 -13.78
C LEU A 160 17.15 -1.43 -12.80
N LYS A 161 15.80 -1.42 -12.81
CA LYS A 161 15.00 -0.60 -11.89
C LYS A 161 15.06 -1.11 -10.46
N GLU A 162 15.07 -2.43 -10.27
CA GLU A 162 15.31 -3.03 -8.96
C GLU A 162 16.63 -2.55 -8.34
N GLN A 163 17.70 -2.51 -9.14
CA GLN A 163 19.02 -2.08 -8.67
C GLN A 163 19.09 -0.60 -8.35
N GLU A 164 18.41 0.24 -9.14
CA GLU A 164 18.26 1.67 -8.83
C GLU A 164 17.63 1.86 -7.46
N ILE A 165 16.60 1.08 -7.14
CA ILE A 165 15.95 1.14 -5.83
C ILE A 165 16.88 0.68 -4.73
N TYR A 166 17.58 -0.46 -4.87
CA TYR A 166 18.50 -0.88 -3.81
C TYR A 166 19.62 0.14 -3.58
N ARG A 167 20.12 0.80 -4.64
CA ARG A 167 21.08 1.90 -4.47
C ARG A 167 20.49 3.06 -3.69
N HIS A 168 19.26 3.47 -4.02
CA HIS A 168 18.55 4.50 -3.25
C HIS A 168 18.37 4.08 -1.79
N VAL A 169 17.96 2.83 -1.55
CA VAL A 169 17.71 2.31 -0.20
C VAL A 169 18.97 2.26 0.64
N ALA A 170 20.06 1.70 0.10
CA ALA A 170 21.33 1.61 0.81
C ALA A 170 21.93 2.99 1.17
N GLN A 171 21.60 4.03 0.40
CA GLN A 171 22.06 5.40 0.68
C GLN A 171 21.22 6.09 1.77
N ARG A 172 19.91 5.86 1.78
CA ARG A 172 18.96 6.62 2.61
C ARG A 172 18.50 5.90 3.87
N TYR A 173 18.22 4.61 3.78
CA TYR A 173 17.58 3.84 4.84
C TYR A 173 18.61 2.87 5.44
N ARG A 174 19.11 3.24 6.64
CA ARG A 174 20.17 2.48 7.32
C ARG A 174 19.65 1.48 8.35
N GLU A 175 18.34 1.35 8.48
CA GLU A 175 17.69 0.47 9.45
C GLU A 175 18.07 -1.01 9.20
N PRO A 176 18.34 -1.80 10.25
CA PRO A 176 18.54 -3.24 10.11
C PRO A 176 17.33 -3.92 9.46
N GLY A 177 17.57 -4.84 8.53
CA GLY A 177 16.53 -5.46 7.70
C GLY A 177 16.23 -4.71 6.40
N ILE A 178 16.54 -3.41 6.34
CA ILE A 178 16.34 -2.56 5.16
C ILE A 178 17.65 -2.31 4.42
N GLY A 179 18.60 -1.65 5.09
CA GLY A 179 19.87 -1.25 4.49
C GLY A 179 20.77 -2.46 4.19
N ASP A 180 20.78 -3.47 5.07
CA ASP A 180 21.54 -4.71 4.83
C ASP A 180 20.95 -5.53 3.68
N ARG A 181 19.62 -5.61 3.54
CA ARG A 181 18.98 -6.23 2.38
C ARG A 181 19.37 -5.52 1.09
N ALA A 182 19.39 -4.19 1.09
CA ALA A 182 19.80 -3.41 -0.07
C ALA A 182 21.29 -3.62 -0.42
N LEU A 183 22.19 -3.54 0.56
CA LEU A 183 23.61 -3.82 0.35
C LEU A 183 23.85 -5.26 -0.13
N TYR A 184 23.15 -6.24 0.44
CA TYR A 184 23.28 -7.63 0.00
C TYR A 184 22.86 -7.79 -1.46
N ALA A 185 21.75 -7.18 -1.87
CA ALA A 185 21.29 -7.22 -3.24
C ALA A 185 22.29 -6.58 -4.21
N ILE A 186 22.87 -5.42 -3.85
CA ILE A 186 23.90 -4.75 -4.66
C ILE A 186 25.17 -5.63 -4.77
N GLY A 187 25.64 -6.19 -3.66
CA GLY A 187 26.83 -7.05 -3.66
C GLY A 187 26.61 -8.34 -4.44
N PHE A 188 25.44 -8.97 -4.30
CA PHE A 188 25.07 -10.16 -5.05
C PHE A 188 24.96 -9.88 -6.55
N GLN A 189 24.43 -8.72 -6.94
CA GLN A 189 24.41 -8.30 -8.33
C GLN A 189 25.83 -8.11 -8.91
N ALA A 190 26.72 -7.45 -8.15
CA ALA A 190 28.11 -7.29 -8.56
C ALA A 190 28.79 -8.67 -8.75
N LEU A 191 28.51 -9.61 -7.84
CA LEU A 191 28.98 -10.99 -7.93
C LEU A 191 28.47 -11.69 -9.19
N THR A 192 27.17 -11.58 -9.52
CA THR A 192 26.60 -12.19 -10.74
C THR A 192 27.18 -11.58 -12.01
N ASN A 193 27.53 -10.30 -11.98
CA ASN A 193 28.19 -9.60 -13.07
C ASN A 193 29.72 -9.85 -13.13
N GLN A 194 30.24 -10.76 -12.30
CA GLN A 194 31.67 -11.07 -12.15
C GLN A 194 32.54 -9.87 -11.75
N ASN A 195 31.94 -8.80 -11.25
CA ASN A 195 32.67 -7.69 -10.66
C ASN A 195 33.00 -8.03 -9.20
N PHE A 196 33.99 -8.91 -9.04
CA PHE A 196 34.37 -9.45 -7.73
C PHE A 196 34.94 -8.40 -6.78
N GLU A 197 35.63 -7.39 -7.31
CA GLU A 197 36.13 -6.27 -6.53
C GLU A 197 34.97 -5.50 -5.89
N ARG A 198 34.01 -5.06 -6.71
CA ARG A 198 32.83 -4.35 -6.21
C ARG A 198 31.98 -5.20 -5.26
N ALA A 199 31.84 -6.49 -5.56
CA ALA A 199 31.12 -7.42 -4.68
C ALA A 199 31.79 -7.51 -3.30
N ALA A 200 33.12 -7.65 -3.26
CA ALA A 200 33.88 -7.70 -2.03
C ALA A 200 33.76 -6.41 -1.22
N GLU A 201 33.85 -5.24 -1.86
CA GLU A 201 33.66 -3.93 -1.22
C GLU A 201 32.29 -3.82 -0.53
N VAL A 202 31.22 -4.11 -1.27
CA VAL A 202 29.85 -3.94 -0.77
C VAL A 202 29.54 -4.97 0.32
N PHE A 203 30.02 -6.20 0.19
CA PHE A 203 29.86 -7.19 1.24
C PHE A 203 30.63 -6.84 2.51
N ALA A 204 31.86 -6.30 2.39
CA ALA A 204 32.60 -5.81 3.55
C ALA A 204 31.90 -4.62 4.22
N GLN A 205 31.29 -3.73 3.43
CA GLN A 205 30.46 -2.65 3.95
C GLN A 205 29.28 -3.20 4.77
N LEU A 206 28.55 -4.20 4.23
CA LEU A 206 27.43 -4.83 4.92
C LEU A 206 27.88 -5.46 6.25
N GLU A 207 28.96 -6.23 6.26
CA GLU A 207 29.48 -6.85 7.50
C GLU A 207 29.84 -5.81 8.57
N ARG A 208 30.43 -4.68 8.17
CA ARG A 208 30.81 -3.59 9.07
C ARG A 208 29.60 -2.84 9.63
N GLU A 209 28.64 -2.51 8.78
CA GLU A 209 27.49 -1.68 9.15
C GLU A 209 26.36 -2.50 9.79
N TYR A 210 26.29 -3.80 9.48
CA TYR A 210 25.25 -4.72 9.92
C TYR A 210 25.83 -6.04 10.45
N PRO A 211 26.56 -6.01 11.58
CA PRO A 211 27.23 -7.19 12.15
C PRO A 211 26.28 -8.29 12.64
N LYS A 212 24.97 -8.06 12.63
CA LYS A 212 23.91 -9.03 12.95
C LYS A 212 23.01 -9.36 11.76
N SER A 213 23.41 -9.00 10.55
CA SER A 213 22.59 -9.22 9.35
C SER A 213 22.35 -10.72 9.12
N ALA A 214 21.15 -11.07 8.67
CA ALA A 214 20.81 -12.44 8.25
C ALA A 214 21.61 -12.87 7.00
N TYR A 215 22.24 -11.93 6.29
CA TYR A 215 22.98 -12.20 5.04
C TYR A 215 24.46 -12.57 5.24
N LEU A 216 25.00 -12.48 6.47
CA LEU A 216 26.41 -12.79 6.74
C LEU A 216 26.84 -14.20 6.30
N PRO A 217 26.05 -15.29 6.51
CA PRO A 217 26.42 -16.61 6.01
C PRO A 217 26.50 -16.68 4.48
N ASN A 218 25.64 -15.92 3.78
CA ASN A 218 25.63 -15.87 2.32
C ASN A 218 26.87 -15.14 1.79
N ILE A 219 27.30 -14.08 2.48
CA ILE A 219 28.50 -13.32 2.16
C ILE A 219 29.76 -14.18 2.32
N ALA A 220 29.85 -14.96 3.40
CA ALA A 220 30.97 -15.88 3.61
C ALA A 220 31.12 -16.88 2.44
N ARG A 221 30.02 -17.48 2.00
CA ARG A 221 29.99 -18.38 0.83
C ARG A 221 30.38 -17.66 -0.46
N ALA A 222 29.88 -16.45 -0.68
CA ALA A 222 30.23 -15.64 -1.84
C ALA A 222 31.73 -15.33 -1.89
N ARG A 223 32.34 -15.03 -0.73
CA ARG A 223 33.79 -14.79 -0.61
C ARG A 223 34.61 -16.01 -0.99
N GLU A 224 34.27 -17.19 -0.49
CA GLU A 224 34.94 -18.44 -0.86
C GLU A 224 34.87 -18.71 -2.37
N PHE A 225 33.70 -18.49 -2.97
CA PHE A 225 33.51 -18.62 -4.41
C PHE A 225 34.42 -17.67 -5.19
N MET A 226 34.47 -16.38 -4.80
CA MET A 226 35.33 -15.39 -5.46
C MET A 226 36.82 -15.76 -5.36
N GLN A 227 37.29 -16.21 -4.19
CA GLN A 227 38.68 -16.65 -4.00
C GLN A 227 39.03 -17.85 -4.89
N ARG A 228 38.12 -18.82 -5.02
CA ARG A 228 38.32 -19.98 -5.91
C ARG A 228 38.43 -19.56 -7.37
N MET A 229 37.60 -18.61 -7.81
CA MET A 229 37.63 -18.09 -9.18
C MET A 229 38.91 -17.29 -9.46
N ALA A 230 39.39 -16.49 -8.50
CA ALA A 230 40.65 -15.77 -8.62
C ALA A 230 41.85 -16.73 -8.77
N ARG A 231 41.91 -17.79 -7.95
CA ARG A 231 42.98 -18.81 -8.02
C ARG A 231 43.00 -19.57 -9.35
N ARG A 232 41.86 -19.70 -10.03
CA ARG A 232 41.76 -20.36 -11.35
C ARG A 232 42.21 -19.48 -12.51
N ARG A 233 42.21 -18.15 -12.37
CA ARG A 233 42.67 -17.21 -13.42
C ARG A 233 44.19 -17.03 -13.44
N VAL A 234 44.89 -17.43 -12.37
CA VAL A 234 46.35 -17.30 -12.20
C VAL A 234 47.10 -18.58 -12.61
N ARG A 235 46.37 -19.67 -12.90
CA ARG A 235 46.90 -20.92 -13.45
C ARG A 235 46.59 -20.99 -14.94
#